data_AF-W1YF50-F1
#
_entry.id   AF-W1YF50-F1
#
_cell.length_a   1.000
_cell.length_b   1.000
_cell.length_c   1.000
_cell.angle_alpha   90.00
_cell.angle_beta   90.00
_cell.angle_gamma   90.00
#
_symmetry.space_group_name_H-M   'P 1'
#
loop_
_entity.id
_entity.type
_entity.pdbx_description
1 polymer ?
#
loop_
_entity_poly.entity_id
_entity_poly.type
_entity_poly.pdbx_seq_one_letter_code
_entity_poly.pdbx_strand_id
1 'polypeptide(L)'
;SKGFENISSSIYLFLQNHFSWFYLLITFCLVVFCVYIGFSKFGNIKLGPDDCEPEYNTITWFAMLFCAGMGVGLVFWSIAEPLAHYIQPIDGIDPMSQEAIHFSIKSCFMHWGVH
;
A
#
# COMPACT_ATOMS: atom_id res chain seq x y z
N SER A 1 4.14 -27.87 10.79
CA SER A 1 3.85 -28.41 12.14
C SER A 1 2.45 -27.94 12.46
N LYS A 2 1.46 -28.84 12.47
CA LYS A 2 0.03 -28.48 12.57
C LYS A 2 -0.28 -27.57 13.76
N GLY A 3 0.45 -27.71 14.87
CA GLY A 3 0.31 -26.82 16.04
C GLY A 3 0.73 -25.38 15.77
N PHE A 4 1.84 -25.16 15.05
CA PHE A 4 2.30 -23.81 14.69
C PHE A 4 1.36 -23.12 13.69
N GLU A 5 0.86 -23.87 12.70
CA GLU A 5 -0.12 -23.39 11.72
C GLU A 5 -1.39 -22.90 12.44
N ASN A 6 -1.96 -23.72 13.33
CA ASN A 6 -3.17 -23.36 14.07
C ASN A 6 -3.00 -22.12 14.95
N ILE A 7 -1.87 -21.98 15.64
CA ILE A 7 -1.59 -20.82 16.48
C ILE A 7 -1.45 -19.56 15.61
N SER A 8 -0.70 -19.65 14.51
CA SER A 8 -0.49 -18.53 13.58
C SER A 8 -1.81 -18.05 12.97
N SER A 9 -2.66 -18.98 12.51
CA SER A 9 -3.98 -18.65 11.99
C SER A 9 -4.88 -18.03 13.05
N SER A 10 -4.84 -18.52 14.30
CA SER A 10 -5.64 -17.97 15.40
C SER A 10 -5.25 -16.53 15.72
N ILE A 11 -3.94 -16.24 15.78
CA ILE A 11 -3.43 -14.88 15.99
C ILE A 11 -3.82 -13.96 14.82
N TYR A 12 -3.63 -14.43 13.59
CA TYR A 12 -4.02 -13.68 12.40
C TYR A 12 -5.50 -13.29 12.42
N LEU A 13 -6.40 -14.25 12.68
CA LEU A 13 -7.83 -14.00 12.75
C LEU A 13 -8.20 -13.08 13.91
N PHE A 14 -7.55 -13.20 15.07
CA PHE A 14 -7.76 -12.30 16.20
C PHE A 14 -7.41 -10.86 15.84
N LEU A 15 -6.24 -10.64 15.22
CA LEU A 15 -5.81 -9.32 14.79
C LEU A 15 -6.74 -8.75 13.71
N GLN A 16 -7.11 -9.55 12.72
CA GLN A 16 -8.03 -9.13 11.66
C GLN A 16 -9.41 -8.73 12.22
N ASN A 17 -9.99 -9.54 13.11
CA ASN A 17 -11.33 -9.26 13.62
C ASN A 17 -11.40 -8.05 14.56
N HIS A 18 -10.34 -7.77 15.32
CA HIS A 18 -10.36 -6.73 16.36
C HIS A 18 -9.56 -5.46 16.01
N PHE A 19 -8.55 -5.54 15.16
CA PHE A 19 -7.63 -4.43 14.88
C PHE A 19 -7.68 -3.91 13.42
N SER A 20 -8.44 -4.54 12.52
CA SER A 20 -8.52 -4.06 11.12
C SER A 20 -9.06 -2.62 11.01
N TRP A 21 -10.03 -2.22 11.84
CA TRP A 21 -10.53 -0.84 11.82
C TRP A 21 -9.46 0.19 12.23
N PHE A 22 -8.63 -0.17 13.21
CA PHE A 22 -7.54 0.68 13.69
C PHE A 22 -6.45 0.79 12.63
N TYR A 23 -6.12 -0.31 11.96
CA TYR A 23 -5.19 -0.33 10.83
C TYR A 23 -5.63 0.59 9.68
N LEU A 24 -6.91 0.56 9.31
CA LEU A 24 -7.45 1.45 8.27
C LEU A 24 -7.40 2.92 8.71
N LEU A 25 -7.79 3.20 9.96
CA LEU A 25 -7.78 4.56 10.51
C LEU A 25 -6.36 5.15 10.54
N ILE A 26 -5.37 4.40 11.03
CA ILE A 26 -4.00 4.91 11.12
C ILE A 26 -3.39 5.14 9.75
N THR A 27 -3.64 4.25 8.78
CA THR A 27 -3.17 4.41 7.40
C THR A 27 -3.75 5.68 6.78
N PHE A 28 -5.07 5.90 6.92
CA PHE A 28 -5.72 7.13 6.46
C PHE A 28 -5.15 8.39 7.15
N CYS A 29 -4.97 8.34 8.48
CA CYS A 29 -4.40 9.46 9.23
C CYS A 29 -2.97 9.80 8.78
N LEU A 30 -2.14 8.81 8.43
CA LEU A 30 -0.80 9.03 7.92
C LEU A 30 -0.81 9.71 6.54
N VAL A 31 -1.71 9.30 5.65
CA VAL A 31 -1.88 9.95 4.33
C VAL A 31 -2.30 11.40 4.51
N VAL A 32 -3.33 11.65 5.33
CA VAL A 32 -3.78 13.01 5.65
C VAL A 32 -2.67 13.83 6.29
N PHE A 33 -1.87 13.24 7.19
CA PHE A 33 -0.74 13.90 7.81
C PHE A 33 0.35 14.28 6.79
N CYS A 34 0.72 13.38 5.87
CA CYS A 34 1.69 13.67 4.81
C CYS A 34 1.20 14.80 3.89
N VAL A 35 -0.08 14.76 3.49
CA VAL A 35 -0.71 15.83 2.70
C VAL A 35 -0.69 17.15 3.49
N TYR A 36 -1.08 17.13 4.76
CA TYR A 36 -1.04 18.31 5.61
C TYR A 36 0.37 18.90 5.68
N ILE A 37 1.40 18.09 5.94
CA ILE A 37 2.78 18.57 5.99
C ILE A 37 3.18 19.18 4.64
N GLY A 38 2.89 18.50 3.53
CA GLY A 38 3.23 18.96 2.18
C GLY A 38 2.62 20.30 1.79
N PHE A 39 1.38 20.59 2.20
CA PHE A 39 0.70 21.87 1.91
C PHE A 39 0.80 22.92 3.02
N SER A 40 1.30 22.54 4.21
CA SER A 40 1.50 23.46 5.31
C SER A 40 2.79 24.27 5.17
N LYS A 41 2.97 25.24 6.06
CA LYS A 41 4.25 25.97 6.24
C LYS A 41 5.46 25.05 6.47
N PHE A 42 5.23 23.83 6.99
CA PHE A 42 6.30 22.88 7.28
C PHE A 42 6.89 22.26 6.01
N GLY A 43 6.13 22.19 4.91
CA GLY A 43 6.62 21.69 3.62
C GLY A 43 7.69 22.58 2.97
N ASN A 44 7.76 23.85 3.37
CA ASN A 44 8.78 24.80 2.90
C ASN A 44 10.10 24.72 3.69
N ILE A 45 10.15 23.89 4.73
CA ILE A 45 11.36 23.76 5.56
C ILE A 45 12.37 22.90 4.80
N LYS A 46 13.57 23.45 4.57
CA LYS A 46 14.69 22.71 3.99
C LYS A 46 15.20 21.68 5.00
N LEU A 47 15.34 20.43 4.55
CA LEU A 47 15.88 19.34 5.36
C LEU A 47 17.42 19.39 5.34
N GLY A 48 17.99 20.39 6.01
CA GLY A 48 19.43 20.63 6.05
C GLY A 48 19.74 22.09 6.44
N PRO A 49 21.02 22.48 6.43
CA PRO A 49 21.42 23.89 6.56
C PRO A 49 20.75 24.79 5.49
N ASP A 50 20.50 26.06 5.82
CA ASP A 50 19.80 26.98 4.90
C ASP A 50 20.53 27.17 3.56
N ASP A 51 21.86 27.05 3.57
CA ASP A 51 22.77 27.19 2.44
C ASP A 51 23.03 25.87 1.68
N CYS A 52 22.47 24.74 2.12
CA CYS A 52 22.73 23.48 1.44
C CYS A 52 21.93 23.36 0.14
N GLU A 53 22.56 22.85 -0.91
CA GLU A 53 21.92 22.52 -2.18
C GLU A 53 21.63 21.01 -2.26
N PRO A 54 20.61 20.58 -3.04
CA PRO A 54 20.34 19.16 -3.24
C PRO A 54 21.56 18.42 -3.83
N GLU A 55 21.97 17.32 -3.21
CA GLU A 55 23.09 16.50 -3.69
C GLU A 55 22.78 15.80 -5.03
N TYR A 56 21.51 15.46 -5.24
CA TYR A 56 21.02 14.84 -6.46
C TYR A 56 20.01 15.75 -7.15
N ASN A 57 20.05 15.80 -8.48
CA ASN A 57 18.98 16.46 -9.23
C ASN A 57 17.64 15.76 -9.00
N THR A 58 16.54 16.47 -9.23
CA THR A 58 15.18 15.99 -8.92
C THR A 58 14.82 14.67 -9.60
N ILE A 59 15.28 14.42 -10.82
CA ILE A 59 15.00 13.18 -11.55
C ILE A 59 15.73 12.00 -10.91
N THR A 60 17.02 12.17 -10.61
CA THR A 60 17.82 11.15 -9.93
C THR A 60 17.26 10.85 -8.54
N TRP A 61 16.92 11.89 -7.76
CA TRP A 61 16.28 11.72 -6.45
C TRP A 61 14.96 10.95 -6.54
N PHE A 62 14.11 11.32 -7.50
CA PHE A 62 12.83 10.64 -7.71
C PHE A 62 13.03 9.17 -8.11
N ALA A 63 13.98 8.88 -9.01
CA ALA A 63 14.32 7.50 -9.39
C ALA A 63 14.80 6.66 -8.19
N MET A 64 15.56 7.27 -7.26
CA MET A 64 15.99 6.58 -6.04
C MET A 64 14.81 6.20 -5.13
N LEU A 65 13.75 7.02 -5.05
CA LEU A 65 12.54 6.65 -4.31
C LEU A 65 11.88 5.39 -4.87
N PHE A 66 11.85 5.23 -6.20
CA PHE A 66 11.34 4.02 -6.83
C PHE A 66 12.24 2.82 -6.57
N CYS A 67 13.56 2.98 -6.68
CA CYS A 67 14.51 1.90 -6.37
C CYS A 67 14.42 1.44 -4.90
N ALA A 68 14.20 2.37 -3.97
CA ALA A 68 14.07 2.06 -2.55
C ALA A 68 12.70 1.47 -2.19
N GLY A 69 11.62 1.97 -2.80
CA GLY A 69 10.25 1.59 -2.44
C GLY A 69 9.67 0.39 -3.21
N MET A 70 10.06 0.21 -4.48
CA MET A 70 9.47 -0.82 -5.34
C MET A 70 10.24 -2.14 -5.19
N GLY A 71 9.96 -2.89 -4.12
CA GLY A 71 10.64 -4.15 -3.80
C GLY A 71 10.09 -5.39 -4.54
N VAL A 72 10.58 -6.57 -4.13
CA VAL A 72 10.11 -7.90 -4.60
C VAL A 72 8.59 -8.08 -4.46
N GLY A 73 7.99 -7.42 -3.46
CA GLY A 73 6.54 -7.45 -3.23
C GLY A 73 5.73 -7.02 -4.45
N LEU A 74 6.13 -5.95 -5.15
CA LEU A 74 5.46 -5.51 -6.38
C LEU A 74 5.64 -6.49 -7.52
N VAL A 75 6.84 -7.06 -7.68
CA VAL A 75 7.09 -8.05 -8.74
C VAL A 75 6.20 -9.28 -8.55
N PHE A 76 5.98 -9.69 -7.31
CA PHE A 76 5.12 -10.83 -6.99
C PHE A 76 3.63 -10.49 -7.07
N TRP A 77 3.19 -9.47 -6.34
CA TRP A 77 1.77 -9.15 -6.16
C TRP A 77 1.15 -8.36 -7.32
N SER A 78 1.94 -7.69 -8.16
CA SER A 78 1.41 -6.96 -9.34
C SER A 78 0.65 -7.84 -10.32
N ILE A 79 0.98 -9.14 -10.36
CA ILE A 79 0.27 -10.13 -11.19
C ILE A 79 -0.60 -11.02 -10.31
N ALA A 80 -0.07 -11.48 -9.17
CA ALA A 80 -0.76 -12.44 -8.32
C ALA A 80 -2.07 -11.89 -7.74
N GLU A 81 -2.09 -10.63 -7.30
CA GLU A 81 -3.27 -10.06 -6.66
C GLU A 81 -4.43 -9.80 -7.64
N PRO A 82 -4.22 -9.12 -8.79
CA PRO A 82 -5.30 -8.96 -9.78
C PRO A 82 -5.82 -10.30 -10.29
N LEU A 83 -4.92 -11.27 -10.49
CA LEU A 83 -5.32 -12.61 -10.93
C LEU A 83 -6.16 -13.32 -9.86
N ALA A 84 -5.76 -13.23 -8.59
CA ALA A 84 -6.53 -13.79 -7.48
C ALA A 84 -7.93 -13.17 -7.40
N HIS A 85 -8.04 -11.83 -7.44
CA HIS A 85 -9.33 -11.14 -7.43
C HIS A 85 -10.18 -11.40 -8.67
N TYR A 86 -9.58 -11.78 -9.80
CA TYR A 86 -10.31 -12.14 -11.01
C TYR A 86 -10.91 -13.55 -10.93
N ILE A 87 -10.19 -14.50 -10.31
CA ILE A 87 -10.61 -15.91 -10.17
C ILE A 87 -11.51 -16.10 -8.93
N GLN A 88 -11.27 -15.31 -7.88
CA GLN A 88 -12.00 -15.35 -6.61
C GLN A 88 -12.37 -13.91 -6.19
N PRO A 89 -13.31 -13.27 -6.92
CA PRO A 89 -13.80 -11.96 -6.54
C PRO A 89 -14.64 -12.03 -5.25
N ILE A 90 -15.01 -10.87 -4.72
CA ILE A 90 -15.94 -10.77 -3.60
C ILE A 90 -17.32 -11.36 -3.95
N ASP A 91 -18.08 -11.74 -2.91
CA ASP A 91 -19.43 -12.26 -3.06
C ASP A 91 -20.31 -11.30 -3.87
N GLY A 92 -21.05 -11.86 -4.82
CA GLY A 92 -21.93 -11.10 -5.73
C GLY A 92 -21.33 -10.76 -7.08
N ILE A 93 -20.05 -11.09 -7.33
CA ILE A 93 -19.41 -10.96 -8.64
C ILE A 93 -19.07 -12.36 -9.18
N ASP A 94 -19.46 -12.65 -10.43
CA ASP A 94 -19.14 -13.92 -11.06
C ASP A 94 -17.63 -14.03 -11.35
N PRO A 95 -16.96 -15.12 -10.94
CA PRO A 95 -15.57 -15.38 -11.29
C PRO A 95 -15.30 -15.31 -12.79
N MET A 96 -14.14 -14.77 -13.17
CA MET A 96 -13.71 -14.64 -14.56
C MET A 96 -14.65 -13.84 -15.49
N SER A 97 -15.57 -13.05 -14.92
CA SER A 97 -16.46 -12.16 -15.67
C SER A 97 -15.80 -10.81 -15.99
N GLN A 98 -16.43 -10.03 -16.88
CA GLN A 98 -15.99 -8.64 -17.12
C GLN A 98 -16.02 -7.79 -15.85
N GLU A 99 -17.02 -8.01 -14.99
CA GLU A 99 -17.13 -7.31 -13.71
C GLU A 99 -15.97 -7.68 -12.77
N ALA A 100 -15.56 -8.95 -12.74
CA ALA A 100 -14.41 -9.40 -11.96
C ALA A 100 -13.08 -8.76 -12.42
N ILE A 101 -12.89 -8.50 -13.71
CA ILE A 101 -11.71 -7.76 -14.22
C ILE A 101 -11.72 -6.33 -13.70
N HIS A 102 -12.86 -5.65 -13.78
CA HIS A 102 -12.97 -4.28 -13.29
C HIS A 102 -12.75 -4.19 -11.77
N PHE A 103 -13.28 -5.15 -11.02
CA PHE A 103 -13.03 -5.26 -9.59
C PHE A 103 -11.55 -5.51 -9.29
N SER A 104 -10.92 -6.49 -9.96
CA SER A 104 -9.55 -6.90 -9.63
C SER A 104 -8.54 -5.78 -9.81
N ILE A 105 -8.65 -5.02 -10.91
CA ILE A 105 -7.79 -3.88 -11.18
C ILE A 105 -8.02 -2.76 -10.15
N LYS A 106 -9.29 -2.45 -9.84
CA LYS A 106 -9.60 -1.42 -8.82
C LYS A 106 -9.05 -1.78 -7.44
N SER A 107 -9.22 -3.02 -7.01
CA SER A 107 -8.72 -3.51 -5.72
C SER A 107 -7.20 -3.44 -5.63
N CYS A 108 -6.50 -3.86 -6.70
CA CYS A 108 -5.05 -3.74 -6.78
C CYS A 108 -4.58 -2.29 -6.69
N PHE A 109 -5.25 -1.35 -7.36
CA PHE A 109 -4.91 0.07 -7.25
C PHE A 109 -5.20 0.65 -5.86
N MET A 110 -6.18 0.14 -5.12
CA MET A 110 -6.41 0.53 -3.74
C MET A 110 -5.21 0.12 -2.86
N HIS A 111 -4.72 -1.11 -3.02
CA HIS A 111 -3.62 -1.63 -2.20
C HIS A 111 -2.23 -1.11 -2.58
N TRP A 112 -2.01 -0.72 -3.84
CA TRP A 112 -0.68 -0.28 -4.32
C TRP A 112 -0.65 1.18 -4.77
N GLY A 113 -1.77 1.88 -4.71
CA GLY A 113 -1.89 3.29 -5.01
C GLY A 113 -1.81 4.16 -3.76
N VAL A 114 -2.44 5.34 -3.82
CA VAL A 114 -2.65 6.15 -2.63
C VAL A 114 -3.75 5.51 -1.81
N HIS A 115 -3.45 5.22 -0.54
CA HIS A 115 -4.42 4.73 0.43
C HIS A 115 -5.39 5.80 0.92
#